data_AF-A0A7Z9PWT5-F1
#
_entry.id   AF-A0A7Z9PWT5-F1
#
_cell.length_a   1.000
_cell.length_b   1.000
_cell.length_c   1.000
_cell.angle_alpha   90.00
_cell.angle_beta   90.00
_cell.angle_gamma   90.00
#
_symmetry.space_group_name_H-M   'P 1'
#
loop_
_entity.id
_entity.type
_entity.pdbx_description
1 polymer ?
#
loop_
_entity_poly.entity_id
_entity_poly.type
_entity_poly.pdbx_seq_one_letter_code
_entity_poly.pdbx_strand_id
1 'polypeptide(L)'
;MQVSDPLTDHLPQIERMISALESEQYETLFEDYHELDATFGILYGTYVDELHYLAADEPQNEVAERIGVQFSELRPFLNALRDDLSLEDLDAALDTLKGLKEEATTLYALFGEYRQVALEAPRYSEVPYTHELIRVCKHYLKGALSIEAVQGRFEVFCNYHEALEQQLASLVPSPPEREAFEERAEDIEEALALQLQAMEDLDFALEHNEESEIAEALENLAEAAEVLVEVYRHLQKADLEPVKVSCIRCGAENPTDARMCGACGAVIPQSAANVGPNSTMAFEEDGSAVGPKESEELLRMEEAVHLFLHSGEPDKLEQALISYQRKMDRIKRQFGRMDDPPAEIPAEHLAILQRARQSFRQTIQALEGFASAEPLLLEKGLAEMRAGNELFNAFQAEFEAARSLSG
;
A
#
# COMPACT_ATOMS: atom_id res chain seq x y z
N MET A 1 -11.76 -14.59 -6.88
CA MET A 1 -12.41 -13.74 -7.90
C MET A 1 -11.37 -13.48 -8.99
N GLN A 2 -11.72 -13.55 -10.29
CA GLN A 2 -10.77 -13.09 -11.32
C GLN A 2 -10.61 -11.58 -11.15
N VAL A 3 -9.45 -11.17 -10.64
CA VAL A 3 -9.04 -9.77 -10.56
C VAL A 3 -9.00 -9.26 -11.99
N SER A 4 -9.89 -8.32 -12.34
CA SER A 4 -9.78 -7.62 -13.62
C SER A 4 -8.46 -6.89 -13.60
N ASP A 5 -7.58 -7.20 -14.54
CA ASP A 5 -6.30 -6.53 -14.65
C ASP A 5 -6.59 -5.04 -14.91
N PRO A 6 -6.20 -4.08 -14.05
CA PRO A 6 -6.47 -2.65 -14.27
C PRO A 6 -5.90 -2.15 -15.61
N LEU A 7 -4.93 -2.87 -16.17
CA LEU A 7 -4.40 -2.69 -17.52
C LEU A 7 -5.46 -2.90 -18.64
N THR A 8 -6.54 -3.62 -18.36
CA THR A 8 -7.62 -3.91 -19.33
C THR A 8 -8.67 -2.80 -19.42
N ASP A 9 -8.69 -1.82 -18.50
CA ASP A 9 -9.75 -0.80 -18.43
C ASP A 9 -9.50 0.42 -19.32
N HIS A 10 -8.27 0.63 -19.78
CA HIS A 10 -7.87 1.81 -20.54
C HIS A 10 -7.96 1.63 -22.07
N LEU A 11 -7.81 0.41 -22.59
CA LEU A 11 -8.14 0.09 -23.99
C LEU A 11 -9.61 0.41 -24.33
N PRO A 12 -10.59 0.07 -23.47
CA PRO A 12 -11.98 0.51 -23.62
C PRO A 12 -12.13 2.03 -23.73
N GLN A 13 -11.32 2.84 -23.04
CA GLN A 13 -11.39 4.30 -23.14
C GLN A 13 -10.95 4.81 -24.51
N ILE A 14 -9.83 4.32 -25.03
CA ILE A 14 -9.37 4.63 -26.40
C ILE A 14 -10.43 4.21 -27.42
N GLU A 15 -11.03 3.02 -27.26
CA GLU A 15 -12.10 2.53 -28.13
C GLU A 15 -13.38 3.38 -28.05
N ARG A 16 -13.74 3.88 -26.87
CA ARG A 16 -14.85 4.83 -26.69
C ARG A 16 -14.58 6.11 -27.45
N MET A 17 -13.39 6.69 -27.33
CA MET A 17 -13.01 7.92 -28.05
C MET A 17 -13.02 7.74 -29.57
N ILE A 18 -12.53 6.60 -30.07
CA ILE A 18 -12.60 6.25 -31.50
C ILE A 18 -14.07 6.19 -31.94
N SER A 19 -14.92 5.47 -31.20
CA SER A 19 -16.34 5.31 -31.52
C SER A 19 -17.09 6.64 -31.49
N ALA A 20 -16.71 7.53 -30.57
CA ALA A 20 -17.25 8.86 -30.40
C ALA A 20 -16.94 9.75 -31.62
N LEU A 21 -15.69 9.73 -32.10
CA LEU A 21 -15.30 10.40 -33.34
C LEU A 21 -16.04 9.84 -34.57
N GLU A 22 -16.12 8.52 -34.70
CA GLU A 22 -16.81 7.86 -35.83
C GLU A 22 -18.33 8.11 -35.84
N SER A 23 -18.93 8.34 -34.67
CA SER A 23 -20.37 8.59 -34.51
C SER A 23 -20.73 10.08 -34.41
N GLU A 24 -19.76 10.96 -34.63
CA GLU A 24 -19.89 12.42 -34.51
C GLU A 24 -20.39 12.90 -33.12
N GLN A 25 -19.95 12.23 -32.05
CA GLN A 25 -20.30 12.53 -30.65
C GLN A 25 -19.08 13.07 -29.90
N TYR A 26 -18.94 14.39 -29.79
CA TYR A 26 -17.68 15.02 -29.34
C TYR A 26 -17.70 15.55 -27.90
N GLU A 27 -18.84 15.45 -27.20
CA GLU A 27 -19.10 16.19 -25.95
C GLU A 27 -18.07 15.92 -24.84
N THR A 28 -17.48 14.73 -24.79
CA THR A 28 -16.54 14.30 -23.73
C THR A 28 -15.10 14.10 -24.21
N LEU A 29 -14.79 14.29 -25.49
CA LEU A 29 -13.49 13.87 -26.06
C LEU A 29 -12.27 14.48 -25.37
N PHE A 30 -12.37 15.75 -24.95
CA PHE A 30 -11.26 16.43 -24.28
C PHE A 30 -11.10 15.98 -22.82
N GLU A 31 -12.21 15.66 -22.15
CA GLU A 31 -12.21 15.08 -20.79
C GLU A 31 -11.63 13.66 -20.84
N ASP A 32 -12.09 12.85 -21.80
CA ASP A 32 -11.58 11.50 -22.05
C ASP A 32 -10.08 11.50 -22.37
N TYR A 33 -9.59 12.46 -23.16
CA TYR A 33 -8.16 12.65 -23.42
C TYR A 33 -7.38 12.93 -22.13
N HIS A 34 -7.85 13.85 -21.29
CA HIS A 34 -7.14 14.21 -20.06
C HIS A 34 -7.03 13.06 -19.08
N GLU A 35 -8.09 12.27 -18.93
CA GLU A 35 -8.07 11.05 -18.11
C GLU A 35 -7.08 10.02 -18.67
N LEU A 36 -7.04 9.86 -20.00
CA LEU A 36 -6.13 8.95 -20.68
C LEU A 36 -4.65 9.35 -20.48
N ASP A 37 -4.33 10.63 -20.69
CA ASP A 37 -2.98 11.19 -20.51
C ASP A 37 -2.53 11.07 -19.04
N ALA A 38 -3.40 11.40 -18.08
CA ALA A 38 -3.12 11.25 -16.66
C ALA A 38 -2.84 9.79 -16.29
N THR A 39 -3.64 8.86 -16.83
CA THR A 39 -3.45 7.42 -16.63
C THR A 39 -2.09 6.94 -17.13
N PHE A 40 -1.74 7.24 -18.39
CA PHE A 40 -0.44 6.83 -18.93
C PHE A 40 0.72 7.51 -18.20
N GLY A 41 0.54 8.74 -17.72
CA GLY A 41 1.49 9.43 -16.85
C GLY A 41 1.73 8.69 -15.53
N ILE A 42 0.66 8.23 -14.87
CA ILE A 42 0.75 7.42 -13.65
C ILE A 42 1.45 6.10 -13.94
N LEU A 43 1.03 5.37 -14.99
CA LEU A 43 1.64 4.10 -15.36
C LEU A 43 3.15 4.22 -15.66
N TYR A 44 3.55 5.27 -16.38
CA TYR A 44 4.95 5.55 -16.65
C TYR A 44 5.72 5.91 -15.38
N GLY A 45 5.14 6.75 -14.51
CA GLY A 45 5.72 7.11 -13.22
C GLY A 45 5.97 5.88 -12.34
N THR A 46 4.96 5.03 -12.16
CA THR A 46 5.09 3.77 -11.42
C THR A 46 6.13 2.85 -12.04
N TYR A 47 6.16 2.69 -13.36
CA TYR A 47 7.18 1.89 -14.03
C TYR A 47 8.60 2.40 -13.75
N VAL A 48 8.83 3.71 -13.86
CA VAL A 48 10.15 4.33 -13.58
C VAL A 48 10.54 4.15 -12.12
N ASP A 49 9.61 4.32 -11.19
CA ASP A 49 9.85 4.10 -9.78
C ASP A 49 10.24 2.63 -9.52
N GLU A 50 9.55 1.68 -10.16
CA GLU A 50 9.80 0.24 -10.03
C GLU A 50 11.16 -0.21 -10.59
N LEU A 51 11.71 0.47 -11.61
CA LEU A 51 13.05 0.16 -12.15
C LEU A 51 14.17 0.29 -11.11
N HIS A 52 14.01 1.14 -10.08
CA HIS A 52 15.02 1.30 -9.03
C HIS A 52 15.23 0.02 -8.21
N TYR A 53 14.26 -0.89 -8.25
CA TYR A 53 14.26 -2.14 -7.49
C TYR A 53 14.53 -3.36 -8.39
N LEU A 54 14.84 -3.15 -9.66
CA LEU A 54 15.08 -4.22 -10.63
C LEU A 54 16.58 -4.35 -10.91
N ALA A 55 17.15 -5.49 -10.53
CA ALA A 55 18.56 -5.77 -10.80
C ALA A 55 18.76 -6.23 -12.26
N ALA A 56 19.90 -5.88 -12.83
CA ALA A 56 20.22 -6.18 -14.23
C ALA A 56 20.32 -7.69 -14.54
N ASP A 57 20.54 -8.53 -13.53
CA ASP A 57 20.60 -9.99 -13.67
C ASP A 57 19.24 -10.68 -13.53
N GLU A 58 18.17 -9.93 -13.26
CA GLU A 58 16.82 -10.48 -13.16
C GLU A 58 16.23 -10.78 -14.54
N PRO A 59 15.52 -11.92 -14.70
CA PRO A 59 15.03 -12.37 -16.00
C PRO A 59 14.02 -11.40 -16.61
N GLN A 60 13.29 -10.65 -15.79
CA GLN A 60 12.31 -9.66 -16.24
C GLN A 60 12.92 -8.30 -16.64
N ASN A 61 14.23 -8.10 -16.46
CA ASN A 61 14.90 -6.85 -16.85
C ASN A 61 14.84 -6.58 -18.37
N GLU A 62 15.00 -7.60 -19.22
CA GLU A 62 14.89 -7.46 -20.68
C GLU A 62 13.48 -7.01 -21.10
N VAL A 63 12.44 -7.50 -20.41
CA VAL A 63 11.06 -7.09 -20.66
C VAL A 63 10.82 -5.67 -20.17
N ALA A 64 11.37 -5.29 -19.03
CA ALA A 64 11.32 -3.92 -18.53
C ALA A 64 11.92 -2.93 -19.52
N GLU A 65 13.12 -3.19 -20.06
CA GLU A 65 13.74 -2.33 -21.08
C GLU A 65 12.83 -2.12 -22.30
N ARG A 66 12.14 -3.18 -22.75
CA ARG A 66 11.16 -3.11 -23.84
C ARG A 66 9.93 -2.28 -23.47
N ILE A 67 9.44 -2.37 -22.22
CA ILE A 67 8.37 -1.51 -21.70
C ILE A 67 8.78 -0.03 -21.76
N GLY A 68 10.02 0.30 -21.36
CA GLY A 68 10.55 1.66 -21.45
C GLY A 68 10.62 2.21 -22.88
N VAL A 69 11.02 1.37 -23.84
CA VAL A 69 10.99 1.72 -25.27
C VAL A 69 9.54 1.99 -25.71
N GLN A 70 8.61 1.12 -25.33
CA GLN A 70 7.22 1.23 -25.73
C GLN A 70 6.54 2.50 -25.17
N PHE A 71 6.86 2.93 -23.94
CA PHE A 71 6.41 4.22 -23.43
C PHE A 71 6.95 5.41 -24.25
N SER A 72 8.18 5.31 -24.76
CA SER A 72 8.78 6.34 -25.61
C SER A 72 8.11 6.41 -26.99
N GLU A 73 7.61 5.28 -27.50
CA GLU A 73 6.85 5.18 -28.75
C GLU A 73 5.40 5.66 -28.60
N LEU A 74 4.79 5.46 -27.41
CA LEU A 74 3.42 5.88 -27.12
C LEU A 74 3.29 7.40 -26.90
N ARG A 75 4.26 8.03 -26.23
CA ARG A 75 4.20 9.46 -25.85
C ARG A 75 3.96 10.43 -27.02
N PRO A 76 4.56 10.27 -28.21
CA PRO A 76 4.24 11.09 -29.39
C PRO A 76 2.76 11.08 -29.75
N PHE A 77 2.06 9.95 -29.62
CA PHE A 77 0.63 9.86 -29.94
C PHE A 77 -0.24 10.63 -28.96
N LEU A 78 0.08 10.62 -27.66
CA LEU A 78 -0.63 11.45 -26.67
C LEU A 78 -0.47 12.94 -26.96
N ASN A 79 0.76 13.37 -27.29
CA ASN A 79 1.01 14.77 -27.65
C ASN A 79 0.30 15.18 -28.95
N ALA A 80 0.34 14.32 -29.97
CA ALA A 80 -0.36 14.57 -31.22
C ALA A 80 -1.88 14.66 -31.00
N LEU A 81 -2.45 13.76 -30.18
CA LEU A 81 -3.88 13.73 -29.91
C LEU A 81 -4.35 15.02 -29.24
N ARG A 82 -3.58 15.54 -28.28
CA ARG A 82 -3.84 16.84 -27.67
C ARG A 82 -3.90 17.95 -28.72
N ASP A 83 -2.92 17.98 -29.62
CA ASP A 83 -2.78 19.03 -30.61
C ASP A 83 -3.92 18.94 -31.66
N ASP A 84 -4.24 17.72 -32.13
CA ASP A 84 -5.34 17.45 -33.07
C ASP A 84 -6.71 17.86 -32.49
N LEU A 85 -7.00 17.47 -31.24
CA LEU A 85 -8.23 17.87 -30.54
C LEU A 85 -8.32 19.38 -30.31
N SER A 86 -7.19 20.03 -29.98
CA SER A 86 -7.13 21.48 -29.77
C SER A 86 -7.33 22.29 -31.05
N LEU A 87 -6.95 21.72 -32.20
CA LEU A 87 -7.13 22.31 -33.52
C LEU A 87 -8.48 21.94 -34.16
N GLU A 88 -9.29 21.12 -33.48
CA GLU A 88 -10.53 20.55 -34.00
C GLU A 88 -10.33 19.73 -35.31
N ASP A 89 -9.13 19.16 -35.50
CA ASP A 89 -8.82 18.27 -36.64
C ASP A 89 -9.23 16.83 -36.30
N LEU A 90 -10.53 16.55 -36.44
CA LEU A 90 -11.14 15.30 -36.00
C LEU A 90 -10.68 14.08 -36.81
N ASP A 91 -10.34 14.27 -38.10
CA ASP A 91 -9.81 13.21 -38.95
C ASP A 91 -8.39 12.83 -38.49
N ALA A 92 -7.54 13.82 -38.21
CA ALA A 92 -6.22 13.59 -37.63
C ALA A 92 -6.31 12.94 -36.24
N ALA A 93 -7.20 13.44 -35.36
CA ALA A 93 -7.41 12.87 -34.04
C ALA A 93 -7.82 11.38 -34.08
N LEU A 94 -8.67 11.00 -35.05
CA LEU A 94 -9.09 9.62 -35.25
C LEU A 94 -7.92 8.72 -35.67
N ASP A 95 -7.08 9.17 -36.59
CA ASP A 95 -5.89 8.43 -37.02
C ASP A 95 -4.87 8.31 -35.87
N THR A 96 -4.67 9.39 -35.10
CA THR A 96 -3.81 9.39 -33.91
C THR A 96 -4.31 8.42 -32.84
N LEU A 97 -5.62 8.38 -32.56
CA LEU A 97 -6.21 7.43 -31.61
C LEU A 97 -6.06 5.97 -32.03
N LYS A 98 -6.15 5.68 -33.33
CA LYS A 98 -5.92 4.33 -33.85
C LYS A 98 -4.47 3.90 -33.64
N GLY A 99 -3.51 4.78 -33.91
CA GLY A 99 -2.09 4.53 -33.61
C GLY A 99 -1.84 4.36 -32.12
N LEU A 100 -2.41 5.24 -31.29
CA LEU A 100 -2.32 5.13 -29.82
C LEU A 100 -2.85 3.78 -29.30
N LYS A 101 -3.95 3.27 -29.88
CA LYS A 101 -4.49 1.96 -29.56
C LYS A 101 -3.51 0.83 -29.85
N GLU A 102 -2.81 0.88 -30.97
CA GLU A 102 -1.81 -0.14 -31.35
C GLU A 102 -0.63 -0.13 -30.37
N GLU A 103 -0.09 1.04 -30.05
CA GLU A 103 1.00 1.18 -29.08
C GLU A 103 0.59 0.75 -27.67
N ALA A 104 -0.60 1.15 -27.22
CA ALA A 104 -1.15 0.73 -25.93
C ALA A 104 -1.33 -0.80 -25.86
N THR A 105 -1.81 -1.42 -26.94
CA THR A 105 -1.96 -2.89 -27.01
C THR A 105 -0.62 -3.60 -26.83
N THR A 106 0.42 -3.08 -27.48
CA THR A 106 1.78 -3.64 -27.35
C THR A 106 2.32 -3.46 -25.93
N LEU A 107 2.12 -2.27 -25.33
CA LEU A 107 2.50 -2.01 -23.93
C LEU A 107 1.84 -2.99 -22.96
N TYR A 108 0.55 -3.24 -23.10
CA TYR A 108 -0.17 -4.19 -22.25
C TYR A 108 0.29 -5.63 -22.44
N ALA A 109 0.62 -6.03 -23.67
CA ALA A 109 1.22 -7.34 -23.92
C ALA A 109 2.57 -7.49 -23.20
N LEU A 110 3.40 -6.43 -23.19
CA LEU A 110 4.67 -6.41 -22.47
C LEU A 110 4.49 -6.51 -20.96
N PHE A 111 3.50 -5.82 -20.37
CA PHE A 111 3.19 -5.99 -18.94
C PHE A 111 2.73 -7.41 -18.60
N GLY A 112 1.96 -8.05 -19.49
CA GLY A 112 1.58 -9.45 -19.35
C GLY A 112 2.79 -10.39 -19.40
N GLU A 113 3.71 -10.15 -20.34
CA GLU A 113 4.98 -10.87 -20.43
C GLU A 113 5.84 -10.68 -19.18
N TYR A 114 5.97 -9.44 -18.70
CA TYR A 114 6.73 -9.10 -17.49
C TYR A 114 6.21 -9.89 -16.28
N ARG A 115 4.89 -9.91 -16.09
CA ARG A 115 4.23 -10.66 -15.02
C ARG A 115 4.49 -12.16 -15.13
N GLN A 116 4.42 -12.72 -16.33
CA GLN A 116 4.66 -14.13 -16.57
C GLN A 116 6.11 -14.53 -16.24
N VAL A 117 7.09 -13.72 -16.65
CA VAL A 117 8.51 -13.95 -16.34
C VAL A 117 8.75 -13.84 -14.83
N ALA A 118 8.16 -12.83 -14.17
CA ALA A 118 8.26 -12.67 -12.72
C ALA A 118 7.68 -13.86 -11.94
N LEU A 119 6.60 -14.49 -12.43
CA LEU A 119 6.01 -15.69 -11.82
C LEU A 119 6.90 -16.94 -11.92
N GLU A 120 7.80 -17.00 -12.89
CA GLU A 120 8.76 -18.10 -13.07
C GLU A 120 10.02 -17.91 -12.22
N ALA A 121 10.24 -16.71 -11.67
CA ALA A 121 11.35 -16.39 -10.78
C ALA A 121 11.18 -17.03 -9.38
N PRO A 122 12.28 -17.17 -8.61
CA PRO A 122 12.19 -17.69 -7.25
C PRO A 122 11.25 -16.85 -6.37
N ARG A 123 10.21 -17.47 -5.84
CA ARG A 123 9.31 -16.86 -4.86
C ARG A 123 9.87 -17.02 -3.46
N TYR A 124 10.05 -15.90 -2.75
CA TYR A 124 10.61 -15.88 -1.39
C TYR A 124 9.56 -15.82 -0.28
N SER A 125 8.35 -15.33 -0.60
CA SER A 125 7.22 -15.33 0.32
C SER A 125 5.93 -15.33 -0.47
N GLU A 126 4.85 -15.79 0.15
CA GLU A 126 3.52 -15.62 -0.40
C GLU A 126 3.00 -14.19 -0.25
N VAL A 127 3.46 -13.49 0.78
CA VAL A 127 3.13 -12.08 1.06
C VAL A 127 3.94 -11.18 0.12
N PRO A 128 3.31 -10.37 -0.75
CA PRO A 128 4.02 -9.56 -1.76
C PRO A 128 5.09 -8.63 -1.17
N TYR A 129 4.78 -7.92 -0.09
CA TYR A 129 5.72 -6.99 0.55
C TYR A 129 6.93 -7.69 1.15
N THR A 130 6.72 -8.85 1.79
CA THR A 130 7.82 -9.69 2.30
C THR A 130 8.67 -10.22 1.15
N HIS A 131 8.03 -10.69 0.07
CA HIS A 131 8.72 -11.19 -1.11
C HIS A 131 9.64 -10.12 -1.72
N GLU A 132 9.10 -8.93 -1.95
CA GLU A 132 9.83 -7.82 -2.57
C GLU A 132 10.99 -7.33 -1.69
N LEU A 133 10.79 -7.21 -0.38
CA LEU A 133 11.86 -6.84 0.54
C LEU A 133 13.00 -7.87 0.51
N ILE A 134 12.68 -9.17 0.60
CA ILE A 134 13.69 -10.23 0.52
C ILE A 134 14.41 -10.22 -0.83
N ARG A 135 13.66 -10.05 -1.94
CA ARG A 135 14.23 -9.98 -3.29
C ARG A 135 15.25 -8.85 -3.40
N VAL A 136 14.87 -7.63 -3.03
CA VAL A 136 15.73 -6.45 -3.12
C VAL A 136 16.94 -6.57 -2.20
N CYS A 137 16.78 -7.02 -0.95
CA CYS A 137 17.92 -7.24 -0.06
C CYS A 137 18.89 -8.31 -0.60
N LYS A 138 18.39 -9.39 -1.21
CA LYS A 138 19.25 -10.41 -1.84
C LYS A 138 20.07 -9.86 -3.00
N HIS A 139 19.51 -8.94 -3.80
CA HIS A 139 20.28 -8.27 -4.87
C HIS A 139 21.25 -7.22 -4.31
N TYR A 140 20.90 -6.53 -3.23
CA TYR A 140 21.82 -5.66 -2.50
C TYR A 140 23.04 -6.43 -1.97
N LEU A 141 22.83 -7.58 -1.32
CA LEU A 141 23.91 -8.44 -0.80
C LEU A 141 24.84 -8.98 -1.90
N LYS A 142 24.37 -9.02 -3.16
CA LYS A 142 25.18 -9.37 -4.33
C LYS A 142 25.89 -8.17 -4.96
N GLY A 143 25.64 -6.95 -4.47
CA GLY A 143 26.12 -5.70 -5.05
C GLY A 143 25.39 -5.29 -6.34
N ALA A 144 24.21 -5.83 -6.60
CA ALA A 144 23.42 -5.56 -7.80
C ALA A 144 22.39 -4.44 -7.64
N LEU A 145 22.00 -4.13 -6.40
CA LEU A 145 21.15 -2.99 -6.04
C LEU A 145 21.82 -2.14 -4.96
N SER A 146 21.37 -0.88 -4.85
CA SER A 146 21.90 0.08 -3.88
C SER A 146 21.18 -0.03 -2.52
N ILE A 147 21.77 0.58 -1.49
CA ILE A 147 21.15 0.63 -0.15
C ILE A 147 19.87 1.47 -0.16
N GLU A 148 19.76 2.47 -1.04
CA GLU A 148 18.56 3.30 -1.20
C GLU A 148 17.38 2.46 -1.70
N ALA A 149 17.62 1.52 -2.63
CA ALA A 149 16.59 0.58 -3.10
C ALA A 149 16.09 -0.31 -1.95
N VAL A 150 17.01 -0.79 -1.09
CA VAL A 150 16.63 -1.56 0.10
C VAL A 150 15.80 -0.72 1.06
N GLN A 151 16.24 0.50 1.37
CA GLN A 151 15.53 1.41 2.28
C GLN A 151 14.12 1.73 1.78
N GLY A 152 13.95 1.97 0.47
CA GLY A 152 12.64 2.21 -0.13
C GLY A 152 11.68 1.04 0.07
N ARG A 153 12.12 -0.20 -0.16
CA ARG A 153 11.26 -1.38 0.08
C ARG A 153 11.07 -1.69 1.56
N PHE A 154 12.07 -1.43 2.38
CA PHE A 154 11.96 -1.62 3.82
C PHE A 154 10.91 -0.66 4.43
N GLU A 155 10.84 0.58 3.96
CA GLU A 155 9.81 1.53 4.38
C GLU A 155 8.40 1.07 3.98
N VAL A 156 8.23 0.60 2.73
CA VAL A 156 6.95 0.03 2.27
C VAL A 156 6.54 -1.16 3.15
N PHE A 157 7.48 -2.04 3.50
CA PHE A 157 7.23 -3.15 4.41
C PHE A 157 6.84 -2.68 5.82
N CYS A 158 7.50 -1.66 6.36
CA CYS A 158 7.13 -1.08 7.66
C CYS A 158 5.70 -0.56 7.66
N ASN A 159 5.31 0.17 6.60
CA ASN A 159 3.95 0.70 6.46
C ASN A 159 2.92 -0.43 6.36
N TYR A 160 3.25 -1.51 5.65
CA TYR A 160 2.42 -2.72 5.59
C TYR A 160 2.23 -3.36 6.97
N HIS A 161 3.30 -3.54 7.74
CA HIS A 161 3.21 -4.10 9.10
C HIS A 161 2.36 -3.23 10.03
N GLU A 162 2.55 -1.90 9.98
CA GLU A 162 1.74 -0.96 10.78
C GLU A 162 0.25 -1.02 10.40
N ALA A 163 -0.07 -1.14 9.10
CA ALA A 163 -1.44 -1.31 8.64
C ALA A 163 -2.04 -2.65 9.09
N LEU A 164 -1.26 -3.74 9.03
CA LEU A 164 -1.67 -5.07 9.47
C LEU A 164 -2.01 -5.09 10.97
N GLU A 165 -1.16 -4.49 11.82
CA GLU A 165 -1.44 -4.37 13.26
C GLU A 165 -2.75 -3.62 13.52
N GLN A 166 -3.00 -2.53 12.79
CA GLN A 166 -4.22 -1.74 12.94
C GLN A 166 -5.47 -2.50 12.48
N GLN A 167 -5.36 -3.22 11.37
CA GLN A 167 -6.44 -4.06 10.86
C GLN A 167 -6.79 -5.18 11.85
N LEU A 168 -5.79 -5.80 12.48
CA LEU A 168 -6.00 -6.82 13.50
C LEU A 168 -6.58 -6.24 14.80
N ALA A 169 -6.10 -5.06 15.23
CA ALA A 169 -6.59 -4.40 16.44
C ALA A 169 -8.05 -3.92 16.33
N SER A 170 -8.48 -3.55 15.12
CA SER A 170 -9.85 -3.11 14.82
C SER A 170 -10.77 -4.25 14.35
N LEU A 171 -10.24 -5.47 14.24
CA LEU A 171 -10.98 -6.62 13.74
C LEU A 171 -12.14 -6.98 14.67
N VAL A 172 -13.34 -7.06 14.11
CA VAL A 172 -14.51 -7.64 14.75
C VAL A 172 -14.85 -8.92 14.00
N PRO A 173 -14.36 -10.10 14.45
CA PRO A 173 -14.65 -11.35 13.77
C PRO A 173 -16.14 -11.64 13.84
N SER A 174 -16.69 -12.14 12.73
CA SER A 174 -18.05 -12.65 12.69
C SER A 174 -18.22 -13.81 13.68
N PRO A 175 -19.46 -14.17 14.07
CA PRO A 175 -19.69 -15.31 14.96
C PRO A 175 -19.00 -16.62 14.56
N PRO A 176 -18.96 -17.06 13.27
CA PRO A 176 -18.20 -18.25 12.88
C PRO A 176 -16.68 -18.05 12.89
N GLU A 177 -16.17 -16.83 12.63
CA GLU A 177 -14.73 -16.55 12.65
C GLU A 177 -14.17 -16.41 14.06
N ARG A 178 -15.01 -16.12 15.06
CA ARG A 178 -14.56 -15.84 16.43
C ARG A 178 -13.81 -16.99 17.06
N GLU A 179 -14.32 -18.22 16.93
CA GLU A 179 -13.66 -19.41 17.47
C GLU A 179 -12.32 -19.66 16.76
N ALA A 180 -12.31 -19.59 15.43
CA ALA A 180 -11.10 -19.74 14.62
C ALA A 180 -10.04 -18.65 14.90
N PHE A 181 -10.48 -17.42 15.20
CA PHE A 181 -9.60 -16.32 15.58
C PHE A 181 -9.04 -16.49 17.00
N GLU A 182 -9.87 -16.89 17.96
CA GLU A 182 -9.45 -17.18 19.34
C GLU A 182 -8.46 -18.37 19.37
N GLU A 183 -8.65 -19.40 18.54
CA GLU A 183 -7.74 -20.55 18.43
C GLU A 183 -6.35 -20.18 17.90
N ARG A 184 -6.25 -19.11 17.09
CA ARG A 184 -5.02 -18.68 16.42
C ARG A 184 -4.44 -17.38 16.98
N ALA A 185 -5.01 -16.84 18.05
CA ALA A 185 -4.60 -15.56 18.62
C ALA A 185 -3.12 -15.55 19.05
N GLU A 186 -2.66 -16.62 19.71
CA GLU A 186 -1.26 -16.78 20.11
C GLU A 186 -0.33 -16.82 18.90
N ASP A 187 -0.69 -17.57 17.85
CA ASP A 187 0.09 -17.63 16.60
C ASP A 187 0.20 -16.25 15.91
N ILE A 188 -0.88 -15.45 15.95
CA ILE A 188 -0.88 -14.08 15.40
C ILE A 188 0.06 -13.19 16.22
N GLU A 189 -0.08 -13.20 17.55
CA GLU A 189 0.73 -12.36 18.44
C GLU A 189 2.23 -12.70 18.32
N GLU A 190 2.57 -14.00 18.30
CA GLU A 190 3.95 -14.46 18.11
C GLU A 190 4.51 -14.07 16.74
N ALA A 191 3.72 -14.23 15.67
CA ALA A 191 4.17 -13.87 14.32
C ALA A 191 4.38 -12.36 14.16
N LEU A 192 3.49 -11.52 14.71
CA LEU A 192 3.67 -10.07 14.70
C LEU A 192 4.89 -9.65 15.52
N ALA A 193 5.11 -10.25 16.68
CA ALA A 193 6.28 -9.98 17.51
C ALA A 193 7.59 -10.39 16.80
N LEU A 194 7.61 -11.55 16.13
CA LEU A 194 8.74 -11.99 15.32
C LEU A 194 9.00 -11.04 14.14
N GLN A 195 7.95 -10.61 13.44
CA GLN A 195 8.06 -9.62 12.37
C GLN A 195 8.68 -8.32 12.88
N LEU A 196 8.19 -7.80 14.00
CA LEU A 196 8.67 -6.56 14.59
C LEU A 196 10.15 -6.66 15.01
N GLN A 197 10.53 -7.76 15.67
CA GLN A 197 11.93 -7.97 16.05
C GLN A 197 12.83 -8.07 14.81
N ALA A 198 12.41 -8.84 13.79
CA ALA A 198 13.16 -8.98 12.56
C ALA A 198 13.27 -7.65 11.78
N MET A 199 12.28 -6.77 11.87
CA MET A 199 12.37 -5.41 11.33
C MET A 199 13.44 -4.59 12.06
N GLU A 200 13.50 -4.67 13.39
CA GLU A 200 14.53 -3.96 14.18
C GLU A 200 15.93 -4.49 13.88
N ASP A 201 16.07 -5.81 13.80
CA ASP A 201 17.34 -6.48 13.46
C ASP A 201 17.79 -6.11 12.04
N LEU A 202 16.86 -6.12 11.07
CA LEU A 202 17.15 -5.73 9.69
C LEU A 202 17.58 -4.25 9.61
N ASP A 203 16.87 -3.35 10.28
CA ASP A 203 17.21 -1.93 10.33
C ASP A 203 18.62 -1.74 10.89
N PHE A 204 18.93 -2.35 12.03
CA PHE A 204 20.24 -2.31 12.67
C PHE A 204 21.35 -2.86 11.76
N ALA A 205 21.14 -4.04 11.18
CA ALA A 205 22.10 -4.71 10.33
C ALA A 205 22.39 -3.93 9.04
N LEU A 206 21.37 -3.25 8.48
CA LEU A 206 21.53 -2.36 7.33
C LEU A 206 22.38 -1.13 7.67
N GLU A 207 22.29 -0.58 8.89
CA GLU A 207 23.13 0.57 9.28
C GLU A 207 24.60 0.20 9.46
N HIS A 208 24.86 -1.02 9.95
CA HIS A 208 26.20 -1.51 10.25
C HIS A 208 26.81 -2.32 9.09
N ASN A 209 26.04 -2.53 8.02
CA ASN A 209 26.40 -3.33 6.86
C ASN A 209 26.83 -4.76 7.24
N GLU A 210 26.04 -5.38 8.11
CA GLU A 210 26.28 -6.73 8.65
C GLU A 210 25.53 -7.78 7.82
N GLU A 211 26.13 -8.21 6.71
CA GLU A 211 25.50 -9.09 5.71
C GLU A 211 24.88 -10.37 6.28
N SER A 212 25.51 -10.98 7.29
CA SER A 212 24.98 -12.18 7.94
C SER A 212 23.72 -11.91 8.76
N GLU A 213 23.65 -10.75 9.41
CA GLU A 213 22.51 -10.34 10.23
C GLU A 213 21.35 -9.88 9.36
N ILE A 214 21.64 -9.24 8.21
CA ILE A 214 20.64 -8.97 7.17
C ILE A 214 19.99 -10.28 6.71
N ALA A 215 20.78 -11.31 6.42
CA ALA A 215 20.24 -12.58 5.96
C ALA A 215 19.35 -13.26 7.01
N GLU A 216 19.76 -13.27 8.27
CA GLU A 216 18.99 -13.84 9.39
C GLU A 216 17.67 -13.10 9.61
N ALA A 217 17.69 -11.76 9.59
CA ALA A 217 16.47 -10.96 9.73
C ALA A 217 15.46 -11.23 8.59
N LEU A 218 15.94 -11.42 7.35
CA LEU A 218 15.08 -11.78 6.22
C LEU A 218 14.46 -13.18 6.35
N GLU A 219 15.16 -14.14 6.95
CA GLU A 219 14.62 -15.47 7.24
C GLU A 219 13.51 -15.38 8.29
N ASN A 220 13.71 -14.62 9.36
CA ASN A 220 12.69 -14.39 10.40
C ASN A 220 11.45 -13.68 9.84
N LEU A 221 11.61 -12.70 8.94
CA LEU A 221 10.50 -12.06 8.24
C LEU A 221 9.71 -13.04 7.35
N ALA A 222 10.40 -13.97 6.68
CA ALA A 222 9.75 -14.99 5.88
C ALA A 222 8.95 -15.97 6.74
N GLU A 223 9.53 -16.44 7.85
CA GLU A 223 8.88 -17.36 8.79
C GLU A 223 7.61 -16.74 9.40
N ALA A 224 7.70 -15.51 9.92
CA ALA A 224 6.55 -14.79 10.44
C ALA A 224 5.44 -14.62 9.38
N ALA A 225 5.81 -14.30 8.14
CA ALA A 225 4.86 -14.17 7.04
C ALA A 225 4.16 -15.49 6.69
N GLU A 226 4.86 -16.63 6.75
CA GLU A 226 4.28 -17.96 6.53
C GLU A 226 3.21 -18.27 7.59
N VAL A 227 3.50 -18.02 8.87
CA VAL A 227 2.53 -18.21 9.96
C VAL A 227 1.27 -17.37 9.75
N LEU A 228 1.44 -16.08 9.42
CA LEU A 228 0.31 -15.17 9.17
C LEU A 228 -0.55 -15.64 7.98
N VAL A 229 0.08 -16.13 6.90
CA VAL A 229 -0.65 -16.70 5.75
C VAL A 229 -1.43 -17.96 6.14
N GLU A 230 -0.87 -18.83 6.97
CA GLU A 230 -1.58 -20.03 7.46
C GLU A 230 -2.78 -19.66 8.32
N VAL A 231 -2.62 -18.70 9.24
CA VAL A 231 -3.72 -18.15 10.04
C VAL A 231 -4.80 -17.59 9.13
N TYR A 232 -4.42 -16.78 8.13
CA TYR A 232 -5.38 -16.16 7.22
C TYR A 232 -6.19 -17.20 6.43
N ARG A 233 -5.52 -18.22 5.90
CA ARG A 233 -6.21 -19.35 5.22
C ARG A 233 -7.13 -20.12 6.15
N HIS A 234 -6.81 -20.21 7.43
CA HIS A 234 -7.67 -20.84 8.43
C HIS A 234 -8.94 -20.01 8.66
N LEU A 235 -8.80 -18.70 8.83
CA LEU A 235 -9.92 -17.77 9.00
C LEU A 235 -10.83 -17.73 7.76
N GLN A 236 -10.26 -17.67 6.56
CA GLN A 236 -11.03 -17.76 5.31
C GLN A 236 -11.85 -19.06 5.21
N LYS A 237 -11.31 -20.19 5.66
CA LYS A 237 -12.06 -21.46 5.67
C LYS A 237 -13.23 -21.42 6.65
N ALA A 238 -13.05 -20.79 7.82
CA ALA A 238 -14.10 -20.63 8.82
C ALA A 238 -15.24 -19.72 8.31
N ASP A 239 -14.92 -18.66 7.58
CA ASP A 239 -15.91 -17.76 6.96
C ASP A 239 -16.74 -18.47 5.85
N LEU A 240 -16.12 -19.44 5.16
CA LEU A 240 -16.80 -20.27 4.16
C LEU A 240 -17.67 -21.38 4.77
N GLU A 241 -17.62 -21.63 6.08
CA GLU A 241 -18.51 -22.59 6.72
C GLU A 241 -19.95 -22.04 6.78
N PRO A 242 -20.96 -22.79 6.31
CA PRO A 242 -22.32 -22.30 6.29
C PRO A 242 -22.80 -22.05 7.72
N VAL A 243 -23.09 -20.78 8.03
CA VAL A 243 -23.69 -20.38 9.31
C VAL A 243 -24.90 -21.29 9.58
N LYS A 244 -24.91 -21.92 10.75
CA LYS A 244 -26.01 -22.81 11.14
C LYS A 244 -26.95 -22.09 12.10
N VAL A 245 -28.23 -22.38 11.99
CA VAL A 245 -29.27 -21.83 12.86
C VAL A 245 -29.71 -22.91 13.85
N SER A 246 -29.53 -22.62 15.14
CA SER A 246 -29.96 -23.50 16.22
C SER A 246 -31.48 -23.49 16.37
N CYS A 247 -32.08 -24.68 16.44
CA CYS A 247 -33.51 -24.81 16.64
C CYS A 247 -33.92 -24.34 18.05
N ILE A 248 -34.76 -23.31 18.14
CA ILE A 248 -35.29 -22.78 19.41
C ILE A 248 -36.02 -23.80 20.30
N ARG A 249 -36.44 -24.94 19.72
CA ARG A 249 -37.18 -25.99 20.43
C ARG A 249 -36.30 -27.12 20.96
N CYS A 250 -35.29 -27.53 20.20
CA CYS A 250 -34.50 -28.73 20.54
C CYS A 250 -32.98 -28.50 20.54
N GLY A 251 -32.51 -27.31 20.17
CA GLY A 251 -31.09 -26.97 20.11
C GLY A 251 -30.33 -27.55 18.92
N ALA A 252 -30.96 -28.39 18.08
CA ALA A 252 -30.28 -28.96 16.91
C ALA A 252 -29.91 -27.88 15.89
N GLU A 253 -28.71 -27.97 15.33
CA GLU A 253 -28.23 -27.09 14.26
C GLU A 253 -28.87 -27.45 12.91
N ASN A 254 -29.22 -26.43 12.12
CA ASN A 254 -29.83 -26.59 10.79
C ASN A 254 -29.19 -25.58 9.82
N PRO A 255 -29.18 -25.83 8.51
CA PRO A 255 -28.69 -24.85 7.55
C PRO A 255 -29.54 -23.57 7.56
N THR A 256 -28.96 -22.43 7.18
CA THR A 256 -29.59 -21.10 7.19
C THR A 256 -30.86 -20.98 6.36
N ASP A 257 -31.00 -21.78 5.31
CA ASP A 257 -32.18 -21.83 4.44
C ASP A 257 -33.28 -22.80 4.95
N ALA A 258 -33.02 -23.55 6.03
CA ALA A 258 -33.97 -24.51 6.59
C ALA A 258 -35.20 -23.82 7.18
N ARG A 259 -36.37 -24.04 6.57
CA ARG A 259 -37.66 -23.57 7.12
C ARG A 259 -38.14 -24.38 8.32
N MET A 260 -37.66 -25.62 8.47
CA MET A 260 -38.03 -26.53 9.55
C MET A 260 -36.79 -27.26 10.06
N CYS A 261 -36.77 -27.53 11.36
CA CYS A 261 -35.71 -28.31 11.99
C CYS A 261 -35.77 -29.77 11.54
N GLY A 262 -34.66 -30.30 11.03
CA GLY A 262 -34.52 -31.70 10.61
C GLY A 262 -34.65 -32.70 11.76
N ALA A 263 -34.36 -32.29 13.01
CA ALA A 263 -34.39 -33.17 14.17
C ALA A 263 -35.78 -33.24 14.86
N CYS A 264 -36.50 -32.12 14.96
CA CYS A 264 -37.75 -32.05 15.73
C CYS A 264 -38.96 -31.52 14.97
N GLY A 265 -38.79 -31.10 13.70
CA GLY A 265 -39.85 -30.58 12.85
C GLY A 265 -40.40 -29.20 13.22
N ALA A 266 -39.76 -28.47 14.14
CA ALA A 266 -40.16 -27.11 14.50
C ALA A 266 -39.82 -26.09 13.40
N VAL A 267 -40.65 -25.07 13.21
CA VAL A 267 -40.39 -23.98 12.26
C VAL A 267 -39.26 -23.09 12.78
N ILE A 268 -38.30 -22.75 11.91
CA ILE A 268 -37.17 -21.88 12.23
C ILE A 268 -37.51 -20.43 11.79
N PRO A 269 -37.42 -19.42 12.68
CA PRO A 269 -37.72 -18.02 12.33
C PRO A 269 -36.75 -17.47 11.27
N GLN A 270 -37.27 -16.97 10.14
CA GLN A 270 -36.49 -16.52 8.98
C GLN A 270 -35.74 -15.18 9.18
N SER A 271 -35.99 -14.47 10.27
CA SER A 271 -35.35 -13.18 10.57
C SER A 271 -33.86 -13.28 10.93
N ALA A 272 -33.31 -14.49 11.08
CA ALA A 272 -31.88 -14.75 11.25
C ALA A 272 -31.14 -15.03 9.91
N ALA A 273 -31.85 -15.12 8.78
CA ALA A 273 -31.30 -15.57 7.50
C ALA A 273 -30.69 -14.45 6.61
N ASN A 274 -30.68 -13.20 7.07
CA ASN A 274 -30.22 -12.04 6.27
C ASN A 274 -28.85 -11.49 6.68
N VAL A 275 -28.08 -12.21 7.51
CA VAL A 275 -26.65 -11.93 7.66
C VAL A 275 -25.94 -12.86 6.68
N GLY A 276 -25.84 -12.44 5.43
CA GLY A 276 -24.88 -13.06 4.52
C GLY A 276 -23.46 -12.86 5.07
N PRO A 277 -22.48 -13.68 4.64
CA PRO A 277 -21.08 -13.44 5.00
C PRO A 277 -20.68 -12.08 4.43
N ASN A 278 -20.70 -11.05 5.27
CA ASN A 278 -19.95 -9.84 5.05
C ASN A 278 -18.59 -10.13 5.67
N SER A 279 -17.73 -10.78 4.89
CA SER A 279 -16.35 -11.03 5.28
C SER A 279 -15.71 -9.70 5.69
N THR A 280 -15.31 -9.59 6.95
CA THR A 280 -14.51 -8.45 7.45
C THR A 280 -13.02 -8.65 7.16
N MET A 281 -12.65 -9.82 6.63
CA MET A 281 -11.28 -10.26 6.35
C MET A 281 -10.96 -10.28 4.84
N ALA A 282 -11.39 -9.25 4.11
CA ALA A 282 -10.84 -8.97 2.79
C ALA A 282 -9.62 -8.05 2.97
N PHE A 283 -8.45 -8.63 3.21
CA PHE A 283 -7.21 -7.90 2.94
C PHE A 283 -7.11 -7.82 1.41
N GLU A 284 -7.07 -6.60 0.89
CA GLU A 284 -6.83 -6.32 -0.53
C GLU A 284 -5.48 -6.97 -0.92
N GLU A 285 -5.54 -8.10 -1.65
CA GLU A 285 -4.39 -8.86 -2.17
C GLU A 285 -3.57 -8.06 -3.20
N ASP A 286 -4.06 -6.89 -3.59
CA ASP A 286 -3.67 -6.09 -4.74
C ASP A 286 -2.81 -4.87 -4.40
N GLY A 287 -2.50 -4.64 -3.12
CA GLY A 287 -1.58 -3.57 -2.73
C GLY A 287 -2.02 -2.18 -3.17
N SER A 288 -3.32 -1.98 -3.37
CA SER A 288 -3.95 -0.70 -3.65
C SER A 288 -3.87 0.21 -2.42
N ALA A 289 -2.82 1.04 -2.42
CA ALA A 289 -2.70 2.27 -1.67
C ALA A 289 -2.72 2.17 -0.14
N VAL A 290 -1.60 1.72 0.45
CA VAL A 290 -1.14 2.31 1.72
C VAL A 290 -0.15 3.43 1.36
N GLY A 291 -0.68 4.52 0.81
CA GLY A 291 -0.04 5.81 1.08
C GLY A 291 -0.26 6.11 2.56
N PRO A 292 0.71 6.70 3.28
CA PRO A 292 0.47 7.14 4.65
C PRO A 292 -0.68 8.16 4.61
N LYS A 293 -1.88 7.78 5.02
CA LYS A 293 -2.88 8.76 5.41
C LYS A 293 -2.48 9.21 6.80
N GLU A 294 -1.61 10.22 6.87
CA GLU A 294 -1.11 10.83 8.11
C GLU A 294 -2.18 11.28 9.12
N SER A 295 -3.47 11.19 8.77
CA SER A 295 -4.56 11.35 9.72
C SER A 295 -4.71 10.14 10.67
N GLU A 296 -4.30 8.94 10.27
CA GLU A 296 -4.55 7.71 11.04
C GLU A 296 -3.66 7.59 12.29
N GLU A 297 -2.40 8.05 12.23
CA GLU A 297 -1.49 8.02 13.37
C GLU A 297 -1.83 9.09 14.41
N LEU A 298 -2.25 10.26 13.94
CA LEU A 298 -2.78 11.31 14.82
C LEU A 298 -4.04 10.82 15.53
N LEU A 299 -4.95 10.16 14.81
CA LEU A 299 -6.14 9.53 15.41
C LEU A 299 -5.75 8.45 16.42
N ARG A 300 -4.79 7.58 16.11
CA ARG A 300 -4.29 6.54 17.03
C ARG A 300 -3.68 7.14 18.31
N MET A 301 -2.89 8.20 18.20
CA MET A 301 -2.32 8.90 19.36
C MET A 301 -3.40 9.62 20.17
N GLU A 302 -4.37 10.27 19.51
CA GLU A 302 -5.51 10.90 20.17
C GLU A 302 -6.37 9.90 20.93
N GLU A 303 -6.66 8.75 20.33
CA GLU A 303 -7.38 7.65 20.98
C GLU A 303 -6.61 7.08 22.16
N ALA A 304 -5.31 6.84 22.02
CA ALA A 304 -4.47 6.31 23.09
C ALA A 304 -4.36 7.28 24.28
N VAL A 305 -4.19 8.58 24.02
CA VAL A 305 -4.20 9.62 25.06
C VAL A 305 -5.59 9.73 25.69
N HIS A 306 -6.66 9.68 24.90
CA HIS A 306 -8.03 9.71 25.42
C HIS A 306 -8.30 8.50 26.33
N LEU A 307 -7.94 7.29 25.90
CA LEU A 307 -8.03 6.08 26.71
C LEU A 307 -7.25 6.21 28.01
N PHE A 308 -6.00 6.66 27.96
CA PHE A 308 -5.18 6.86 29.17
C PHE A 308 -5.79 7.88 30.13
N LEU A 309 -6.27 9.02 29.63
CA LEU A 309 -6.90 10.06 30.46
C LEU A 309 -8.19 9.60 31.15
N HIS A 310 -8.92 8.64 30.56
CA HIS A 310 -10.20 8.16 31.08
C HIS A 310 -10.10 6.87 31.90
N SER A 311 -9.21 5.95 31.51
CA SER A 311 -9.07 4.62 32.12
C SER A 311 -7.83 4.48 33.01
N GLY A 312 -6.80 5.31 32.79
CA GLY A 312 -5.51 5.21 33.46
C GLY A 312 -4.64 4.06 32.98
N GLU A 313 -5.02 3.34 31.91
CA GLU A 313 -4.25 2.23 31.34
C GLU A 313 -3.11 2.76 30.46
N PRO A 314 -1.83 2.55 30.83
CA PRO A 314 -0.69 3.13 30.12
C PRO A 314 -0.28 2.33 28.87
N ASP A 315 -0.56 1.03 28.81
CA ASP A 315 0.01 0.12 27.83
C ASP A 315 -0.25 0.56 26.37
N LYS A 316 -1.48 0.98 26.05
CA LYS A 316 -1.82 1.47 24.71
C LYS A 316 -1.15 2.80 24.36
N LEU A 317 -0.95 3.68 25.35
CA LEU A 317 -0.26 4.95 25.17
C LEU A 317 1.25 4.71 24.98
N GLU A 318 1.84 3.81 25.75
CA GLU A 318 3.25 3.42 25.60
C GLU A 318 3.51 2.81 24.22
N GLN A 319 2.65 1.89 23.77
CA GLN A 319 2.75 1.30 22.43
C GLN A 319 2.61 2.34 21.31
N ALA A 320 1.62 3.25 21.41
CA ALA A 320 1.44 4.32 20.43
C ALA A 320 2.67 5.26 20.39
N LEU A 321 3.26 5.58 21.54
CA LEU A 321 4.47 6.39 21.63
C LEU A 321 5.70 5.70 21.05
N ILE A 322 5.90 4.41 21.35
CA ILE A 322 7.02 3.62 20.81
C ILE A 322 6.90 3.51 19.28
N SER A 323 5.71 3.17 18.77
CA SER A 323 5.45 3.09 17.32
C SER A 323 5.74 4.43 16.64
N TYR A 324 5.23 5.53 17.20
CA TYR A 324 5.46 6.87 16.66
C TYR A 324 6.94 7.28 16.73
N GLN A 325 7.64 7.00 17.84
CA GLN A 325 9.08 7.26 17.96
C GLN A 325 9.90 6.48 16.94
N ARG A 326 9.63 5.18 16.77
CA ARG A 326 10.31 4.34 15.77
C ARG A 326 10.10 4.91 14.36
N LYS A 327 8.86 5.28 14.00
CA LYS A 327 8.56 5.94 12.72
C LYS A 327 9.34 7.24 12.56
N MET A 328 9.35 8.10 13.59
CA MET A 328 10.10 9.36 13.55
C MET A 328 11.61 9.14 13.43
N ASP A 329 12.18 8.13 14.09
CA ASP A 329 13.61 7.83 13.99
C ASP A 329 13.98 7.24 12.62
N ARG A 330 13.10 6.46 12.00
CA ARG A 330 13.25 6.04 10.59
C ARG A 330 13.22 7.24 9.64
N ILE A 331 12.24 8.13 9.79
CA ILE A 331 12.14 9.36 8.99
C ILE A 331 13.38 10.25 9.22
N LYS A 332 13.83 10.44 10.47
CA LYS A 332 15.09 11.18 10.78
C LYS A 332 16.28 10.60 10.04
N ARG A 333 16.42 9.26 10.02
CA ARG A 333 17.52 8.57 9.36
C ARG A 333 17.43 8.69 7.85
N GLN A 334 16.24 8.56 7.28
CA GLN A 334 15.97 8.79 5.86
C GLN A 334 16.35 10.23 5.44
N PHE A 335 15.88 11.23 6.18
CA PHE A 335 16.23 12.63 5.92
C PHE A 335 17.71 12.97 6.18
N GLY A 336 18.36 12.26 7.10
CA GLY A 336 19.79 12.38 7.35
C GLY A 336 20.66 11.74 6.27
N ARG A 337 20.11 10.76 5.55
CA ARG A 337 20.74 10.03 4.43
C ARG A 337 20.41 10.60 3.06
N MET A 338 19.35 11.42 2.94
CA MET A 338 19.15 12.25 1.75
C MET A 338 20.35 13.18 1.61
N ASP A 339 21.20 12.90 0.61
CA ASP A 339 22.35 13.72 0.25
C ASP A 339 21.99 15.22 0.25
N ASP A 340 23.00 16.06 0.50
CA ASP A 340 22.85 17.49 0.26
C ASP A 340 22.22 17.69 -1.13
N PRO A 341 21.20 18.56 -1.22
CA PRO A 341 20.42 18.71 -2.43
C PRO A 341 21.34 18.82 -3.65
N PRO A 342 21.03 18.15 -4.78
CA PRO A 342 21.86 18.24 -5.98
C PRO A 342 22.22 19.71 -6.25
N ALA A 343 23.46 19.97 -6.64
CA ALA A 343 24.07 21.30 -6.65
C ALA A 343 23.34 22.38 -7.48
N GLU A 344 22.24 22.01 -8.16
CA GLU A 344 21.41 22.85 -9.01
C GLU A 344 19.93 22.86 -8.60
N ILE A 345 19.60 22.81 -7.30
CA ILE A 345 18.24 23.16 -6.86
C ILE A 345 18.03 24.69 -6.99
N PRO A 346 16.98 25.17 -7.69
CA PRO A 346 16.61 26.59 -7.70
C PRO A 346 16.50 27.15 -6.28
N ALA A 347 16.99 28.37 -6.04
CA ALA A 347 17.10 28.95 -4.70
C ALA A 347 15.77 28.95 -3.90
N GLU A 348 14.64 29.01 -4.60
CA GLU A 348 13.30 28.97 -4.02
C GLU A 348 12.97 27.58 -3.45
N HIS A 349 13.33 26.50 -4.15
CA HIS A 349 13.14 25.11 -3.70
C HIS A 349 14.13 24.74 -2.58
N LEU A 350 15.35 25.30 -2.61
CA LEU A 350 16.32 25.14 -1.52
C LEU A 350 15.82 25.79 -0.22
N ALA A 351 15.18 26.95 -0.32
CA ALA A 351 14.59 27.64 0.84
C ALA A 351 13.40 26.85 1.44
N ILE A 352 12.58 26.22 0.59
CA ILE A 352 11.48 25.34 1.01
C ILE A 352 12.04 24.11 1.74
N LEU A 353 13.03 23.44 1.15
CA LEU A 353 13.69 22.27 1.76
C LEU A 353 14.34 22.61 3.12
N GLN A 354 15.01 23.77 3.23
CA GLN A 354 15.61 24.22 4.48
C GLN A 354 14.56 24.54 5.55
N ARG A 355 13.43 25.13 5.15
CA ARG A 355 12.31 25.41 6.06
C ARG A 355 11.62 24.14 6.53
N ALA A 356 11.45 23.15 5.65
CA ALA A 356 10.95 21.82 5.99
C ALA A 356 11.89 21.10 6.98
N ARG A 357 13.21 21.08 6.70
CA ARG A 357 14.24 20.56 7.62
C ARG A 357 14.20 21.24 8.98
N GLN A 358 13.95 22.54 9.04
CA GLN A 358 13.84 23.28 10.30
C GLN A 358 12.55 22.94 11.07
N SER A 359 11.40 22.91 10.39
CA SER A 359 10.12 22.53 11.01
C SER A 359 10.17 21.11 11.55
N PHE A 360 10.74 20.17 10.80
CA PHE A 360 10.87 18.77 11.21
C PHE A 360 11.70 18.63 12.50
N ARG A 361 12.85 19.32 12.60
CA ARG A 361 13.66 19.35 13.82
C ARG A 361 12.89 19.93 15.02
N GLN A 362 12.07 20.95 14.79
CA GLN A 362 11.27 21.57 15.85
C GLN A 362 10.16 20.63 16.35
N THR A 363 9.50 19.90 15.44
CA THR A 363 8.53 18.85 15.78
C THR A 363 9.18 17.77 16.63
N ILE A 364 10.35 17.26 16.23
CA ILE A 364 11.11 16.27 17.00
C ILE A 364 11.45 16.77 18.41
N GLN A 365 11.96 18.00 18.51
CA GLN A 365 12.36 18.58 19.79
C GLN A 365 11.17 18.78 20.74
N ALA A 366 9.99 19.06 20.20
CA ALA A 366 8.75 19.13 20.98
C ALA A 366 8.33 17.75 21.51
N LEU A 367 8.49 16.70 20.69
CA LEU A 367 8.07 15.32 20.99
C LEU A 367 9.01 14.59 21.96
N GLU A 368 10.32 14.85 21.92
CA GLU A 368 11.29 14.29 22.89
C GLU A 368 10.99 14.72 24.34
N GLY A 369 10.22 15.80 24.54
CA GLY A 369 9.74 16.25 25.85
C GLY A 369 8.52 15.51 26.41
N PHE A 370 7.86 14.64 25.61
CA PHE A 370 6.57 14.02 25.95
C PHE A 370 6.67 12.83 26.91
N ALA A 371 7.80 12.11 26.89
CA ALA A 371 7.98 10.85 27.64
C ALA A 371 8.07 11.00 29.18
N SER A 372 7.80 12.17 29.75
CA SER A 372 8.02 12.47 31.18
C SER A 372 6.91 13.31 31.85
N ALA A 373 5.70 13.34 31.30
CA ALA A 373 4.85 14.52 31.42
C ALA A 373 3.41 14.27 31.97
N GLU A 374 2.97 15.12 32.91
CA GLU A 374 1.62 15.20 33.51
C GLU A 374 0.49 15.38 32.45
N PRO A 375 -0.79 15.07 32.75
CA PRO A 375 -1.92 15.14 31.80
C PRO A 375 -2.04 16.42 30.95
N LEU A 376 -1.70 17.59 31.51
CA LEU A 376 -1.67 18.88 30.80
C LEU A 376 -0.61 18.95 29.70
N LEU A 377 0.44 18.15 29.79
CA LEU A 377 1.50 18.05 28.80
C LEU A 377 1.14 17.05 27.70
N LEU A 378 0.28 16.05 27.98
CA LEU A 378 -0.26 15.14 26.97
C LEU A 378 -1.18 15.87 25.98
N GLU A 379 -2.12 16.68 26.49
CA GLU A 379 -3.00 17.51 25.64
C GLU A 379 -2.21 18.55 24.83
N LYS A 380 -1.16 19.14 25.44
CA LYS A 380 -0.27 20.07 24.75
C LYS A 380 0.52 19.38 23.64
N GLY A 381 1.05 18.18 23.88
CA GLY A 381 1.78 17.42 22.86
C GLY A 381 0.88 16.95 21.71
N LEU A 382 -0.38 16.59 21.96
CA LEU A 382 -1.36 16.36 20.87
C LEU A 382 -1.58 17.61 20.02
N ALA A 383 -1.67 18.79 20.64
CA ALA A 383 -1.80 20.04 19.90
C ALA A 383 -0.54 20.36 19.07
N GLU A 384 0.65 20.05 19.57
CA GLU A 384 1.90 20.20 18.84
C GLU A 384 2.04 19.15 17.71
N MET A 385 1.55 17.93 17.92
CA MET A 385 1.48 16.88 16.89
C MET A 385 0.50 17.25 15.77
N ARG A 386 -0.67 17.80 16.09
CA ARG A 386 -1.61 18.39 15.11
C ARG A 386 -0.96 19.47 14.28
N ALA A 387 -0.31 20.44 14.93
CA ALA A 387 0.37 21.53 14.24
C ALA A 387 1.53 21.02 13.37
N GLY A 388 2.27 20.01 13.83
CA GLY A 388 3.30 19.33 13.05
C GLY A 388 2.74 18.63 11.81
N ASN A 389 1.63 17.93 11.96
CA ASN A 389 0.94 17.23 10.86
C ASN A 389 0.42 18.22 9.80
N GLU A 390 -0.19 19.32 10.23
CA GLU A 390 -0.64 20.40 9.33
C GLU A 390 0.52 21.00 8.53
N LEU A 391 1.67 21.19 9.17
CA LEU A 391 2.88 21.70 8.50
C LEU A 391 3.48 20.68 7.53
N PHE A 392 3.45 19.39 7.85
CA PHE A 392 3.94 18.35 6.95
C PHE A 392 3.04 18.17 5.73
N ASN A 393 1.72 18.11 5.91
CA ASN A 393 0.77 18.03 4.81
C ASN A 393 0.89 19.25 3.87
N ALA A 394 1.09 20.45 4.43
CA ALA A 394 1.37 21.64 3.63
C ALA A 394 2.69 21.50 2.84
N PHE A 395 3.74 20.94 3.45
CA PHE A 395 5.00 20.67 2.77
C PHE A 395 4.86 19.65 1.64
N GLN A 396 4.16 18.53 1.87
CA GLN A 396 3.96 17.48 0.86
C GLN A 396 3.19 18.03 -0.35
N ALA A 397 2.12 18.80 -0.11
CA ALA A 397 1.37 19.46 -1.17
C ALA A 397 2.22 20.46 -1.96
N GLU A 398 3.06 21.25 -1.28
CA GLU A 398 3.99 22.19 -1.93
C GLU A 398 5.10 21.45 -2.71
N PHE A 399 5.58 20.30 -2.20
CA PHE A 399 6.61 19.48 -2.84
C PHE A 399 6.10 18.76 -4.09
N GLU A 400 4.88 18.20 -4.04
CA GLU A 400 4.20 17.60 -5.20
C GLU A 400 3.89 18.66 -6.27
N ALA A 401 3.49 19.86 -5.86
CA ALA A 401 3.32 21.01 -6.76
C ALA A 401 4.66 21.46 -7.40
N ALA A 402 5.76 21.41 -6.66
CA ALA A 402 7.09 21.71 -7.20
C ALA A 402 7.59 20.64 -8.19
N ARG A 403 7.28 19.35 -7.95
CA ARG A 403 7.57 18.25 -8.88
C ARG A 403 6.81 18.40 -10.19
N SER A 404 5.53 18.79 -10.14
CA SER A 404 4.71 18.96 -11.35
C SER A 404 5.09 20.19 -12.19
N LEU A 405 5.74 21.19 -11.58
CA LEU A 405 6.29 22.36 -12.29
C LEU A 405 7.68 22.12 -12.91
N SER A 406 8.36 21.04 -12.54
CA SER A 406 9.72 20.69 -12.98
C SER A 406 9.75 19.65 -14.11
N GLY A 407 8.58 19.21 -14.61
CA GLY A 407 8.40 18.18 -15.65
C GLY A 407 8.04 18.73 -17.02
#